data_AF-A0A3D6AHL2-F1
#
_entry.id   AF-A0A3D6AHL2-F1
#
_cell.length_a   1.000
_cell.length_b   1.000
_cell.length_c   1.000
_cell.angle_alpha   90.00
_cell.angle_beta   90.00
_cell.angle_gamma   90.00
#
_symmetry.space_group_name_H-M   'P 1'
#
loop_
_entity.id
_entity.type
_entity.pdbx_description
1 polymer ?
#
loop_
_entity_poly.entity_id
_entity_poly.type
_entity_poly.pdbx_seq_one_letter_code
_entity_poly.pdbx_strand_id
1 'polypeptide(L)'
;MQTPHRHSPHRHSSAWQLHLLLLLGLAIAGASLAAPAEPAKGASPGHLRLINDLDRPQDGYCIDILGSGNYIRFDLPMTAHNCKPGLYADEAVVIDGQRIRFPAYGACATVAGLNSRALPGAAIVARECDEKSPFMEANKLQRFTFHKDGRVELAGANLCLTAGAESDSTFEKTHRWRTLFVERCEKAEPARSRWRFVVPKE
;
A
#
# COMPACT_ATOMS: atom_id res chain seq x y z
N MET A 1 28.67 -68.09 14.13
CA MET A 1 29.05 -66.83 14.79
C MET A 1 27.91 -66.43 15.73
N GLN A 2 28.22 -66.41 17.02
CA GLN A 2 27.40 -66.05 18.20
C GLN A 2 26.98 -64.57 18.13
N THR A 3 25.91 -64.01 18.72
CA THR A 3 24.62 -64.38 19.35
C THR A 3 23.85 -63.06 19.51
N PRO A 4 22.50 -63.05 19.59
CA PRO A 4 21.68 -61.85 19.78
C PRO A 4 21.40 -61.58 21.26
N HIS A 5 21.21 -60.31 21.66
CA HIS A 5 20.66 -59.97 22.98
C HIS A 5 19.35 -59.19 22.89
N ARG A 6 18.28 -59.88 23.29
CA ARG A 6 17.05 -59.32 23.86
C ARG A 6 17.35 -58.83 25.29
N HIS A 7 16.72 -57.73 25.71
CA HIS A 7 16.15 -57.64 27.06
C HIS A 7 14.86 -56.80 27.06
N SER A 8 14.02 -57.14 28.03
CA SER A 8 12.57 -56.95 28.14
C SER A 8 12.20 -55.73 29.01
N PRO A 9 10.89 -55.42 29.17
CA PRO A 9 10.39 -54.17 29.73
C PRO A 9 10.25 -54.19 31.26
N HIS A 10 10.35 -53.02 31.90
CA HIS A 10 9.94 -52.83 33.29
C HIS A 10 8.61 -52.08 33.36
N ARG A 11 7.61 -52.78 33.90
CA ARG A 11 6.40 -52.22 34.51
C ARG A 11 6.76 -51.58 35.84
N HIS A 12 6.23 -50.40 36.14
CA HIS A 12 5.92 -50.02 37.51
C HIS A 12 4.52 -49.44 37.58
N SER A 13 3.68 -50.14 38.35
CA SER A 13 2.42 -49.68 38.90
C SER A 13 2.72 -48.72 40.06
N SER A 14 1.99 -47.61 40.13
CA SER A 14 1.67 -46.97 41.41
C SER A 14 0.35 -46.23 41.27
N ALA A 15 -0.60 -46.66 42.10
CA ALA A 15 -1.89 -46.05 42.28
C ALA A 15 -1.82 -45.05 43.44
N TRP A 16 -2.90 -44.28 43.58
CA TRP A 16 -3.29 -43.44 44.72
C TRP A 16 -2.67 -42.05 44.81
N GLN A 17 -3.48 -41.03 44.49
CA GLN A 17 -3.92 -40.06 45.49
C GLN A 17 -5.09 -39.20 44.98
N LEU A 18 -6.23 -39.34 45.66
CA LEU A 18 -7.40 -38.47 45.58
C LEU A 18 -7.04 -37.06 46.05
N HIS A 19 -7.35 -36.03 45.25
CA HIS A 19 -7.64 -34.66 45.69
C HIS A 19 -8.83 -34.18 44.83
N LEU A 20 -10.06 -34.28 45.30
CA LEU A 20 -10.80 -33.25 46.05
C LEU A 20 -10.99 -31.94 45.25
N LEU A 21 -12.15 -31.88 44.58
CA LEU A 21 -13.01 -30.71 44.33
C LEU A 21 -12.31 -29.34 44.15
N LEU A 22 -12.16 -28.91 42.89
CA LEU A 22 -12.18 -27.48 42.55
C LEU A 22 -13.54 -27.14 41.94
N LEU A 23 -14.26 -26.25 42.62
CA LEU A 23 -15.48 -25.60 42.16
C LEU A 23 -15.21 -24.89 40.82
N LEU A 24 -15.83 -25.37 39.73
CA LEU A 24 -15.97 -24.59 38.50
C LEU A 24 -16.95 -23.45 38.76
N GLY A 25 -16.43 -22.28 39.16
CA GLY A 25 -17.13 -21.03 39.00
C GLY A 25 -17.14 -20.65 37.52
N LEU A 26 -18.24 -20.92 36.81
CA LEU A 26 -18.47 -20.35 35.48
C LEU A 26 -18.70 -18.85 35.62
N ALA A 27 -17.63 -18.07 35.50
CA ALA A 27 -17.74 -16.66 35.15
C ALA A 27 -18.10 -16.60 33.65
N ILE A 28 -19.38 -16.37 33.37
CA ILE A 28 -19.85 -16.03 32.01
C ILE A 28 -19.29 -14.63 31.72
N ALA A 29 -18.09 -14.58 31.16
CA ALA A 29 -17.56 -13.37 30.56
C ALA A 29 -18.50 -13.01 29.40
N GLY A 30 -19.30 -11.96 29.59
CA GLY A 30 -20.11 -11.37 28.54
C GLY A 30 -19.20 -10.99 27.38
N ALA A 31 -19.20 -11.81 26.33
CA ALA A 31 -18.62 -11.44 25.06
C ALA A 31 -19.47 -10.29 24.51
N SER A 32 -19.03 -9.05 24.76
CA SER A 32 -19.48 -7.90 23.98
C SER A 32 -19.13 -8.20 22.53
N LEU A 33 -20.13 -8.66 21.79
CA LEU A 33 -20.11 -8.67 20.33
C LEU A 33 -19.88 -7.21 19.91
N ALA A 34 -18.64 -6.87 19.58
CA ALA A 34 -18.33 -5.61 18.93
C ALA A 34 -19.20 -5.55 17.67
N ALA A 35 -20.09 -4.57 17.61
CA ALA A 35 -20.87 -4.33 16.41
C ALA A 35 -19.91 -4.16 15.23
N PRO A 36 -20.20 -4.72 14.05
CA PRO A 36 -19.41 -4.47 12.86
C PRO A 36 -19.36 -2.95 12.65
N ALA A 37 -18.15 -2.39 12.60
CA ALA A 37 -17.95 -0.99 12.31
C ALA A 37 -18.61 -0.70 10.96
N GLU A 38 -19.53 0.28 10.93
CA GLU A 38 -20.06 0.78 9.67
C GLU A 38 -18.89 1.24 8.80
N PRO A 39 -18.86 0.88 7.50
CA PRO A 39 -17.88 1.43 6.59
C PRO A 39 -18.05 2.95 6.64
N ALA A 40 -17.00 3.65 7.07
CA ALA A 40 -16.98 5.11 7.02
C ALA A 40 -17.42 5.52 5.60
N LYS A 41 -18.39 6.43 5.48
CA LYS A 41 -18.83 7.02 4.20
C LYS A 41 -17.59 7.27 3.35
N GLY A 42 -17.37 6.41 2.35
CA GLY A 42 -16.10 6.36 1.64
C GLY A 42 -15.85 7.71 0.98
N ALA A 43 -14.65 8.26 1.12
CA ALA A 43 -14.26 9.45 0.38
C ALA A 43 -14.51 9.21 -1.12
N SER A 44 -15.13 10.17 -1.81
CA SER A 44 -15.38 10.06 -3.25
C SER A 44 -14.06 9.86 -3.98
N PRO A 45 -13.93 8.83 -4.83
CA PRO A 45 -12.73 8.64 -5.65
C PRO A 45 -12.46 9.84 -6.55
N GLY A 46 -11.19 10.10 -6.80
CA GLY A 46 -10.73 11.16 -7.70
C GLY A 46 -9.31 10.89 -8.17
N HIS A 47 -8.75 11.84 -8.91
CA HIS A 47 -7.36 11.78 -9.35
C HIS A 47 -6.44 12.43 -8.31
N LEU A 48 -5.25 11.85 -8.12
CA LEU A 48 -4.12 12.60 -7.57
C LEU A 48 -3.28 13.12 -8.75
N ARG A 49 -3.49 14.41 -9.08
CA ARG A 49 -2.96 15.07 -10.27
C ARG A 49 -1.80 16.01 -9.91
N LEU A 50 -0.77 16.10 -10.76
CA LEU A 50 0.24 17.14 -10.65
C LEU A 50 -0.40 18.53 -10.71
N ILE A 51 0.09 19.46 -9.90
CA ILE A 51 -0.39 20.86 -9.93
C ILE A 51 0.07 21.55 -11.22
N ASN A 52 1.30 21.28 -11.66
CA ASN A 52 1.80 21.77 -12.94
C ASN A 52 1.53 20.73 -14.03
N ASP A 53 0.89 21.14 -15.11
CA ASP A 53 0.51 20.26 -16.21
C ASP A 53 1.69 19.88 -17.13
N LEU A 54 2.87 20.49 -16.94
CA LEU A 54 4.10 20.25 -17.69
C LEU A 54 3.87 20.37 -19.22
N ASP A 55 4.23 19.34 -19.99
CA ASP A 55 4.02 19.23 -21.44
C ASP A 55 2.61 18.77 -21.83
N ARG A 56 1.68 18.72 -20.86
CA ARG A 56 0.31 18.21 -21.01
C ARG A 56 -0.75 19.24 -20.59
N PRO A 57 -0.79 20.47 -21.15
CA PRO A 57 -1.74 21.51 -20.71
C PRO A 57 -3.23 21.13 -20.84
N GLN A 58 -3.57 20.14 -21.66
CA GLN A 58 -4.94 19.69 -21.90
C GLN A 58 -5.47 18.71 -20.85
N ASP A 59 -4.61 17.89 -20.24
CA ASP A 59 -5.02 16.78 -19.36
C ASP A 59 -4.10 16.58 -18.14
N GLY A 60 -2.91 17.17 -18.12
CA GLY A 60 -1.95 17.08 -17.02
C GLY A 60 -1.45 15.66 -16.81
N TYR A 61 -0.94 15.37 -15.60
CA TYR A 61 -0.48 14.04 -15.21
C TYR A 61 -1.11 13.59 -13.89
N CYS A 62 -1.51 12.32 -13.85
CA CYS A 62 -2.11 11.63 -12.71
C CYS A 62 -1.25 10.41 -12.34
N ILE A 63 -1.27 10.01 -11.07
CA ILE A 63 -0.67 8.71 -10.71
C ILE A 63 -1.49 7.57 -11.33
N ASP A 64 -0.80 6.56 -11.83
CA ASP A 64 -1.41 5.47 -12.61
C ASP A 64 -0.77 4.13 -12.24
N ILE A 65 -1.60 3.11 -12.03
CA ILE A 65 -1.14 1.72 -11.97
C ILE A 65 -0.99 1.21 -13.39
N LEU A 66 0.23 0.82 -13.75
CA LEU A 66 0.55 0.39 -15.10
C LEU A 66 -0.33 -0.80 -15.55
N GLY A 67 -0.91 -0.67 -16.74
CA GLY A 67 -1.75 -1.67 -17.38
C GLY A 67 -3.13 -1.13 -17.71
N SER A 68 -4.06 -2.00 -18.08
CA SER A 68 -5.46 -1.64 -18.32
C SER A 68 -6.35 -2.89 -18.28
N GLY A 69 -7.54 -2.76 -17.70
CA GLY A 69 -8.52 -3.85 -17.60
C GLY A 69 -7.92 -5.10 -16.94
N ASN A 70 -7.89 -6.23 -17.65
CA ASN A 70 -7.35 -7.49 -17.14
C ASN A 70 -5.81 -7.56 -17.17
N TYR A 71 -5.13 -6.51 -17.64
CA TYR A 71 -3.67 -6.46 -17.82
C TYR A 71 -2.97 -5.54 -16.81
N ILE A 72 -3.62 -5.23 -15.68
CA ILE A 72 -3.03 -4.44 -14.60
C ILE A 72 -1.81 -5.16 -14.00
N ARG A 73 -0.73 -4.41 -13.75
CA ARG A 73 0.59 -4.93 -13.34
C ARG A 73 1.01 -4.39 -11.98
N PHE A 74 0.63 -5.10 -10.92
CA PHE A 74 1.06 -4.80 -9.54
C PHE A 74 2.54 -5.15 -9.26
N ASP A 75 3.18 -5.89 -10.17
CA ASP A 75 4.59 -6.28 -10.11
C ASP A 75 5.54 -5.24 -10.73
N LEU A 76 5.00 -4.20 -11.37
CA LEU A 76 5.77 -3.14 -12.02
C LEU A 76 5.60 -1.79 -11.30
N PRO A 77 6.57 -0.86 -11.44
CA PRO A 77 6.42 0.50 -10.96
C PRO A 77 5.16 1.18 -11.51
N MET A 78 4.50 1.94 -10.65
CA MET A 78 3.48 2.91 -11.05
C MET A 78 4.13 4.03 -11.88
N THR A 79 3.30 4.76 -12.62
CA THR A 79 3.75 5.88 -13.47
C THR A 79 2.98 7.14 -13.15
N ALA A 80 3.48 8.28 -13.62
CA ALA A 80 2.66 9.47 -13.82
C ALA A 80 2.22 9.45 -15.28
N HIS A 81 0.97 9.10 -15.54
CA HIS A 81 0.38 9.04 -16.88
C HIS A 81 -0.47 10.29 -17.13
N ASN A 82 -0.66 10.71 -18.38
CA ASN A 82 -1.57 11.82 -18.62
C ASN A 82 -2.98 11.44 -18.15
N CYS A 83 -3.67 12.35 -17.43
CA CYS A 83 -4.94 11.99 -16.80
C CYS A 83 -5.98 11.58 -17.85
N LYS A 84 -6.67 10.47 -17.61
CA LYS A 84 -7.68 9.95 -18.53
C LYS A 84 -8.94 10.83 -18.53
N PRO A 85 -9.70 10.84 -19.64
CA PRO A 85 -10.99 11.53 -19.68
C PRO A 85 -12.01 10.78 -18.81
N GLY A 86 -12.18 11.22 -17.56
CA GLY A 86 -12.99 10.55 -16.55
C GLY A 86 -12.15 9.70 -15.60
N LEU A 87 -12.80 9.02 -14.66
CA LEU A 87 -12.10 8.35 -13.56
C LEU A 87 -11.97 6.84 -13.79
N TYR A 88 -10.89 6.43 -14.44
CA TYR A 88 -10.58 5.02 -14.69
C TYR A 88 -9.98 4.36 -13.43
N ALA A 89 -10.24 3.07 -13.24
CA ALA A 89 -9.90 2.33 -12.02
C ALA A 89 -8.41 2.39 -11.61
N ASP A 90 -7.51 2.51 -12.58
CA ASP A 90 -6.05 2.61 -12.46
C ASP A 90 -5.52 4.01 -12.17
N GLU A 91 -6.33 5.05 -12.33
CA GLU A 91 -6.03 6.42 -11.89
C GLU A 91 -6.97 6.90 -10.77
N ALA A 92 -7.96 6.09 -10.41
CA ALA A 92 -8.92 6.36 -9.36
C ALA A 92 -8.31 6.10 -7.99
N VAL A 93 -8.20 7.15 -7.18
CA VAL A 93 -7.70 7.05 -5.81
C VAL A 93 -8.64 7.66 -4.80
N VAL A 94 -8.54 7.17 -3.57
CA VAL A 94 -9.09 7.80 -2.36
C VAL A 94 -7.95 8.09 -1.41
N ILE A 95 -8.01 9.27 -0.78
CA ILE A 95 -7.10 9.60 0.32
C ILE A 95 -7.72 9.05 1.60
N ASP A 96 -7.18 7.93 2.08
CA ASP A 96 -7.63 7.22 3.27
C ASP A 96 -6.67 7.48 4.43
N GLY A 97 -6.93 8.56 5.16
CA GLY A 97 -6.04 9.09 6.20
C GLY A 97 -4.69 9.51 5.61
N GLN A 98 -3.66 8.70 5.86
CA GLN A 98 -2.29 8.92 5.33
C GLN A 98 -2.00 8.06 4.11
N ARG A 99 -2.94 7.27 3.59
CA ARG A 99 -2.70 6.38 2.45
C ARG A 99 -3.34 6.91 1.18
N ILE A 100 -2.71 6.60 0.06
CA ILE A 100 -3.30 6.76 -1.28
C ILE A 100 -3.76 5.36 -1.70
N ARG A 101 -5.07 5.13 -1.72
CA ARG A 101 -5.66 3.82 -2.01
C ARG A 101 -6.33 3.82 -3.39
N PHE A 102 -6.12 2.76 -4.15
CA PHE A 102 -6.81 2.46 -5.39
C PHE A 102 -7.98 1.51 -5.09
N PRO A 103 -9.22 2.02 -4.94
CA PRO A 103 -10.32 1.27 -4.35
C PRO A 103 -10.71 0.04 -5.20
N ALA A 104 -10.67 0.15 -6.52
CA ALA A 104 -11.02 -0.93 -7.45
C ALA A 104 -10.11 -2.17 -7.31
N TYR A 105 -8.89 -1.98 -6.81
CA TYR A 105 -7.89 -3.05 -6.70
C TYR A 105 -7.55 -3.42 -5.26
N GLY A 106 -8.11 -2.74 -4.25
CA GLY A 106 -7.72 -2.94 -2.86
C GLY A 106 -6.23 -2.63 -2.58
N ALA A 107 -5.58 -1.88 -3.48
CA ALA A 107 -4.15 -1.60 -3.42
C ALA A 107 -3.87 -0.20 -2.87
N CYS A 108 -2.67 -0.02 -2.34
CA CYS A 108 -2.15 1.26 -1.86
C CYS A 108 -0.85 1.60 -2.60
N ALA A 109 -0.67 2.88 -2.92
CA ALA A 109 0.62 3.38 -3.39
C ALA A 109 1.68 3.15 -2.31
N THR A 110 2.74 2.43 -2.65
CA THR A 110 3.78 2.01 -1.72
C THR A 110 5.14 2.44 -2.26
N VAL A 111 5.91 3.15 -1.46
CA VAL A 111 7.30 3.45 -1.83
C VAL A 111 8.12 2.16 -1.74
N ALA A 112 8.80 1.78 -2.83
CA ALA A 112 9.70 0.64 -2.81
C ALA A 112 10.81 0.84 -1.77
N GLY A 113 11.04 -0.15 -0.92
CA GLY A 113 11.95 0.01 0.21
C GLY A 113 12.25 -1.29 0.92
N LEU A 114 13.22 -1.24 1.83
CA LEU A 114 13.67 -2.37 2.63
C LEU A 114 13.61 -2.00 4.11
N ASN A 115 13.11 -2.90 4.94
CA ASN A 115 12.98 -2.71 6.39
C ASN A 115 12.30 -1.37 6.74
N SER A 116 11.18 -1.10 6.05
CA SER A 116 10.38 0.12 6.22
C SER A 116 11.12 1.45 5.92
N ARG A 117 12.19 1.41 5.13
CA ARG A 117 12.95 2.59 4.71
C ARG A 117 13.06 2.63 3.19
N ALA A 118 13.03 3.84 2.64
CA ALA A 118 13.24 4.10 1.23
C ALA A 118 14.44 5.03 1.04
N LEU A 119 15.01 5.01 -0.16
CA LEU A 119 16.06 5.94 -0.59
C LEU A 119 15.48 6.89 -1.64
N PRO A 120 16.08 8.07 -1.84
CA PRO A 120 15.77 8.90 -3.00
C PRO A 120 15.94 8.10 -4.30
N GLY A 121 15.05 8.31 -5.26
CA GLY A 121 14.96 7.52 -6.49
C GLY A 121 14.11 6.25 -6.36
N ALA A 122 13.67 5.86 -5.16
CA ALA A 122 12.83 4.68 -4.99
C ALA A 122 11.49 4.85 -5.72
N ALA A 123 11.14 3.86 -6.55
CA ALA A 123 9.89 3.84 -7.30
C ALA A 123 8.67 3.70 -6.39
N ILE A 124 7.50 4.09 -6.91
CA ILE A 124 6.21 3.74 -6.31
C ILE A 124 5.72 2.44 -6.95
N VAL A 125 5.22 1.52 -6.14
CA VAL A 125 4.58 0.27 -6.56
C VAL A 125 3.21 0.15 -5.93
N ALA A 126 2.27 -0.49 -6.62
CA ALA A 126 0.96 -0.79 -6.07
C ALA A 126 1.02 -2.12 -5.32
N ARG A 127 0.74 -2.10 -4.01
CA ARG A 127 0.75 -3.29 -3.13
C ARG A 127 -0.54 -3.36 -2.34
N GLU A 128 -0.81 -4.53 -1.73
CA GLU A 128 -1.91 -4.63 -0.78
C GLU A 128 -1.72 -3.59 0.35
N CYS A 129 -2.81 -2.93 0.73
CA CYS A 129 -2.76 -1.99 1.83
C CYS A 129 -2.39 -2.73 3.13
N ASP A 130 -1.42 -2.20 3.87
CA ASP A 130 -0.86 -2.80 5.08
C ASP A 130 -0.24 -4.19 4.89
N GLU A 131 0.23 -4.51 3.68
CA GLU A 131 0.96 -5.75 3.42
C GLU A 131 2.09 -5.96 4.42
N LYS A 132 2.13 -7.18 4.96
CA LYS A 132 3.19 -7.71 5.80
C LYS A 132 3.64 -9.02 5.22
N SER A 133 4.77 -9.02 4.54
CA SER A 133 5.42 -10.22 4.02
C SER A 133 6.92 -10.16 4.32
N PRO A 134 7.63 -11.31 4.23
CA PRO A 134 9.08 -11.27 4.18
C PRO A 134 9.54 -10.26 3.13
N PHE A 135 10.43 -9.34 3.53
CA PHE A 135 10.98 -8.26 2.71
C PHE A 135 10.00 -7.14 2.30
N MET A 136 8.74 -7.15 2.74
CA MET A 136 7.77 -6.06 2.53
C MET A 136 7.00 -5.74 3.81
N GLU A 137 7.38 -4.63 4.46
CA GLU A 137 6.66 -4.05 5.60
C GLU A 137 6.02 -2.75 5.15
N ALA A 138 4.91 -2.88 4.41
CA ALA A 138 4.35 -1.79 3.61
C ALA A 138 3.74 -0.67 4.46
N ASN A 139 3.34 -0.93 5.70
CA ASN A 139 2.63 0.04 6.54
C ASN A 139 3.32 1.41 6.62
N LYS A 140 4.64 1.45 6.84
CA LYS A 140 5.40 2.72 6.88
C LYS A 140 5.67 3.29 5.49
N LEU A 141 5.77 2.43 4.48
CA LEU A 141 6.05 2.79 3.09
C LEU A 141 4.79 3.26 2.33
N GLN A 142 3.61 3.16 2.94
CA GLN A 142 2.31 3.58 2.40
C GLN A 142 1.74 4.83 3.10
N ARG A 143 2.46 5.39 4.10
CA ARG A 143 2.02 6.56 4.84
C ARG A 143 2.64 7.82 4.26
N PHE A 144 1.78 8.75 3.89
CA PHE A 144 2.12 10.03 3.32
C PHE A 144 1.58 11.18 4.17
N THR A 145 2.39 12.22 4.28
CA THR A 145 1.99 13.54 4.77
C THR A 145 1.61 14.39 3.56
N PHE A 146 0.36 14.86 3.52
CA PHE A 146 -0.15 15.76 2.49
C PHE A 146 0.02 17.21 2.98
N HIS A 147 0.94 17.93 2.34
CA HIS A 147 1.24 19.32 2.70
C HIS A 147 0.31 20.29 1.97
N LYS A 148 0.06 21.46 2.59
CA LYS A 148 -0.78 22.52 2.00
C LYS A 148 -0.22 23.09 0.68
N ASP A 149 1.09 22.99 0.47
CA ASP A 149 1.74 23.44 -0.77
C ASP A 149 1.73 22.38 -1.88
N GLY A 150 1.00 21.27 -1.67
CA GLY A 150 0.85 20.18 -2.64
C GLY A 150 1.93 19.10 -2.54
N ARG A 151 2.96 19.25 -1.69
CA ARG A 151 3.91 18.15 -1.50
C ARG A 151 3.21 16.93 -0.89
N VAL A 152 3.53 15.75 -1.40
CA VAL A 152 3.11 14.46 -0.85
C VAL A 152 4.38 13.75 -0.40
N GLU A 153 4.62 13.75 0.91
CA GLU A 153 5.87 13.26 1.50
C GLU A 153 5.66 11.89 2.14
N LEU A 154 6.56 10.93 1.93
CA LEU A 154 6.61 9.72 2.75
C LEU A 154 6.85 10.11 4.22
N ALA A 155 5.88 9.78 5.08
CA ALA A 155 5.77 10.34 6.42
C ALA A 155 7.06 10.15 7.24
N GLY A 156 7.71 11.26 7.61
CA GLY A 156 8.91 11.28 8.45
C GLY A 156 10.21 10.89 7.72
N ALA A 157 10.20 10.81 6.39
CA ALA A 157 11.37 10.43 5.60
C ALA A 157 11.98 11.60 4.80
N ASN A 158 11.31 12.76 4.71
CA ASN A 158 11.72 13.88 3.85
C ASN A 158 11.91 13.45 2.37
N LEU A 159 11.04 12.54 1.90
CA LEU A 159 11.02 12.02 0.54
C LEU A 159 9.66 12.35 -0.10
N CYS A 160 9.65 13.18 -1.13
CA CYS A 160 8.47 13.67 -1.81
C CYS A 160 8.17 12.88 -3.09
N LEU A 161 6.92 12.48 -3.27
CA LEU A 161 6.38 11.89 -4.49
C LEU A 161 6.67 12.81 -5.68
N THR A 162 7.34 12.29 -6.69
CA THR A 162 7.93 13.06 -7.79
C THR A 162 7.74 12.33 -9.12
N ALA A 163 7.35 13.08 -10.14
CA ALA A 163 7.33 12.63 -11.52
C ALA A 163 8.69 12.84 -12.21
N GLY A 164 9.03 11.94 -13.12
CA GLY A 164 10.25 11.98 -13.94
C GLY A 164 10.37 13.24 -14.79
N ALA A 165 11.61 13.65 -15.07
CA ALA A 165 11.90 14.82 -15.92
C ALA A 165 11.58 14.56 -17.41
N GLU A 166 11.68 13.31 -17.84
CA GLU A 166 11.41 12.89 -19.22
C GLU A 166 9.98 12.35 -19.35
N SER A 167 9.33 12.69 -20.46
CA SER A 167 8.08 12.06 -20.88
C SER A 167 8.32 11.21 -22.12
N ASP A 168 7.59 10.11 -22.23
CA ASP A 168 7.56 9.30 -23.46
C ASP A 168 6.14 8.82 -23.78
N SER A 169 5.92 8.32 -24.99
CA SER A 169 4.65 7.76 -25.43
C SER A 169 4.45 6.35 -24.89
N THR A 170 3.20 5.95 -24.74
CA THR A 170 2.84 4.54 -24.58
C THR A 170 2.66 3.88 -25.95
N PHE A 171 1.87 2.80 -26.05
CA PHE A 171 1.46 2.24 -27.35
C PHE A 171 0.45 3.15 -28.08
N GLU A 172 -0.27 4.01 -27.35
CA GLU A 172 -1.14 5.04 -27.92
C GLU A 172 -0.34 6.35 -28.03
N LYS A 173 -0.44 7.04 -29.17
CA LYS A 173 0.46 8.15 -29.55
C LYS A 173 0.24 9.43 -28.74
N THR A 174 -0.99 9.67 -28.31
CA THR A 174 -1.39 10.82 -27.51
C THR A 174 -1.17 10.62 -26.01
N HIS A 175 -1.05 9.35 -25.59
CA HIS A 175 -0.78 8.97 -24.21
C HIS A 175 0.70 9.18 -23.88
N ARG A 176 0.95 9.90 -22.79
CA ARG A 176 2.28 10.23 -22.29
C ARG A 176 2.44 9.72 -20.86
N TRP A 177 3.63 9.24 -20.55
CA TRP A 177 3.97 8.79 -19.19
C TRP A 177 5.33 9.32 -18.76
N ARG A 178 5.52 9.38 -17.45
CA ARG A 178 6.76 9.71 -16.76
C ARG A 178 6.98 8.68 -15.65
N THR A 179 8.23 8.48 -15.24
CA THR A 179 8.52 7.69 -14.04
C THR A 179 7.85 8.31 -12.80
N LEU A 180 7.48 7.48 -11.83
CA LEU A 180 6.94 7.93 -10.54
C LEU A 180 7.77 7.34 -9.39
N PHE A 181 8.36 8.21 -8.59
CA PHE A 181 9.33 7.84 -7.55
C PHE A 181 9.28 8.84 -6.39
N VAL A 182 10.11 8.64 -5.37
CA VAL A 182 10.32 9.64 -4.32
C VAL A 182 11.72 10.27 -4.42
N GLU A 183 11.81 11.58 -4.24
CA GLU A 183 13.07 12.33 -4.18
C GLU A 183 13.14 13.10 -2.85
N ARG A 184 14.34 13.48 -2.39
CA ARG A 184 14.48 14.41 -1.27
C ARG A 184 13.65 15.66 -1.52
N CYS A 185 12.79 16.04 -0.59
CA CYS A 185 11.86 17.15 -0.80
C CYS A 185 12.57 18.48 -1.11
N GLU A 186 13.79 18.69 -0.63
CA GLU A 186 14.61 19.87 -0.92
C GLU A 186 15.26 19.87 -2.32
N LYS A 187 15.34 18.70 -2.97
CA LYS A 187 15.85 18.52 -4.33
C LYS A 187 14.75 18.33 -5.37
N ALA A 188 13.56 17.93 -4.93
CA ALA A 188 12.41 17.70 -5.78
C ALA A 188 11.96 19.02 -6.43
N GLU A 189 11.96 19.05 -7.77
CA GLU A 189 11.57 20.23 -8.53
C GLU A 189 10.05 20.48 -8.36
N PRO A 190 9.59 21.68 -7.93
CA PRO A 190 8.19 21.89 -7.56
C PRO A 190 7.18 21.58 -8.68
N ALA A 191 7.53 21.79 -9.95
CA ALA A 191 6.62 21.47 -11.06
C ALA A 191 6.34 19.96 -11.17
N ARG A 192 7.23 19.10 -10.66
CA ARG A 192 7.10 17.65 -10.76
C ARG A 192 6.79 16.94 -9.44
N SER A 193 6.67 17.68 -8.35
CA SER A 193 6.56 17.10 -6.99
C SER A 193 5.42 17.66 -6.14
N ARG A 194 4.56 18.50 -6.75
CA ARG A 194 3.38 19.03 -6.11
C ARG A 194 2.13 18.49 -6.77
N TRP A 195 1.24 17.94 -5.94
CA TRP A 195 0.06 17.20 -6.33
C TRP A 195 -1.18 17.80 -5.67
N ARG A 196 -2.32 17.63 -6.33
CA ARG A 196 -3.64 17.99 -5.83
C ARG A 196 -4.60 16.84 -6.05
N PHE A 197 -5.46 16.59 -5.08
CA PHE A 197 -6.57 15.68 -5.25
C PHE A 197 -7.72 16.40 -5.96
N VAL A 198 -8.24 15.80 -7.03
CA VAL A 198 -9.31 16.36 -7.86
C VAL A 198 -10.36 15.30 -8.09
N VAL A 199 -11.59 15.54 -7.63
CA VAL A 199 -12.75 14.73 -8.01
C VAL A 199 -13.26 15.27 -9.36
N PRO A 200 -13.24 14.48 -10.45
CA PRO A 200 -13.83 14.91 -11.72
C PRO A 200 -15.30 15.28 -11.54
N LYS A 201 -15.76 16.32 -12.23
CA LYS A 201 -17.19 16.60 -12.32
C LYS A 201 -17.82 15.53 -13.22
N GLU A 202 -18.92 14.95 -12.79
CA GLU A 202 -19.78 14.10 -13.61
C GLU A 202 -20.31 14.85 -14.85
#